data_AF-A0A7Z6XCZ4-F1
#
_entry.id   AF-A0A7Z6XCZ4-F1
#
_cell.length_a   1.000
_cell.length_b   1.000
_cell.length_c   1.000
_cell.angle_alpha   90.00
_cell.angle_beta   90.00
_cell.angle_gamma   90.00
#
_symmetry.space_group_name_H-M   'P 1'
#
loop_
_entity.id
_entity.type
_entity.pdbx_description
1 polymer ?
#
loop_
_entity_poly.entity_id
_entity_poly.type
_entity_poly.pdbx_seq_one_letter_code
_entity_poly.pdbx_strand_id
1 'polypeptide(L)' 'MNNCVETARLGGPGSGGADSGGTLLAVRDSKDVDRPPLRFSATAWTTFVAGLDGPQVS' A
#
# COMPACT_ATOMS: atom_id res chain seq x y z
N MET A 1 -5.98 -9.25 -18.36
CA MET A 1 -6.64 -8.95 -17.08
C MET A 1 -5.99 -7.71 -16.51
N ASN A 2 -6.73 -6.61 -16.41
CA ASN A 2 -6.22 -5.38 -15.83
C ASN A 2 -6.84 -5.31 -14.44
N ASN A 3 -6.05 -5.55 -13.40
CA ASN A 3 -6.51 -5.37 -12.03
C ASN A 3 -6.88 -3.91 -11.85
N CYS A 4 -8.05 -3.60 -11.28
CA CYS A 4 -8.50 -2.22 -11.04
C CYS A 4 -7.62 -1.45 -10.05
N VAL A 5 -6.64 -2.12 -9.42
CA VAL A 5 -5.74 -1.56 -8.43
C VAL A 5 -4.31 -1.97 -8.77
N GLU A 6 -3.37 -1.05 -8.61
CA GLU A 6 -1.94 -1.30 -8.72
C GLU A 6 -1.19 -0.80 -7.48
N THR A 7 -0.06 -1.45 -7.15
CA THR A 7 0.74 -1.12 -5.97
C THR A 7 2.21 -0.92 -6.30
N ALA A 8 2.87 0.00 -5.58
CA ALA A 8 4.30 0.28 -5.72
C ALA A 8 4.95 0.53 -4.36
N ARG A 9 6.17 0.03 -4.16
CA ARG A 9 6.96 0.32 -2.96
C ARG A 9 7.64 1.69 -3.10
N LEU A 10 7.44 2.53 -2.09
CA LEU A 10 8.02 3.85 -1.93
C LEU A 10 9.12 3.76 -0.85
N GLY A 11 10.36 4.07 -1.23
CA GLY A 11 11.55 3.95 -0.39
C GLY A 11 12.46 2.80 -0.87
N GLY A 12 13.57 3.16 -1.52
CA GLY A 12 14.62 2.23 -1.93
C GLY A 12 15.77 2.20 -0.92
N PRO A 13 16.74 1.27 -1.07
CA PRO A 13 17.86 1.08 -0.14
C PRO A 13 18.88 2.26 -0.06
N GLY A 14 18.50 3.47 -0.50
CA GLY A 14 19.36 4.67 -0.47
C GLY A 14 18.70 5.95 0.04
N SER A 15 17.45 5.91 0.50
CA SER A 15 16.77 7.10 1.03
C SER A 15 16.97 7.20 2.55
N GLY A 16 18.21 7.46 2.97
CA GLY A 16 18.55 7.69 4.38
C GLY A 16 18.15 9.09 4.82
N GLY A 17 17.01 9.21 5.50
CA GLY A 17 16.63 10.34 6.35
C GLY A 17 16.03 9.78 7.64
N ALA A 18 16.58 10.16 8.79
CA ALA A 18 16.53 9.44 10.06
C ALA A 18 15.17 9.44 10.80
N ASP A 19 14.10 9.87 10.16
CA ASP A 19 12.78 10.00 10.79
C ASP A 19 11.76 9.10 10.09
N SER A 20 11.55 7.90 10.68
CA SER A 20 10.34 7.07 10.60
C SER A 20 10.20 6.03 9.47
N GLY A 21 10.10 4.75 9.88
CA GLY A 21 9.16 3.77 9.31
C GLY A 21 9.39 3.33 7.85
N GLY A 22 10.20 2.30 7.67
CA GLY A 22 10.57 1.73 6.36
C GLY A 22 9.41 1.31 5.44
N THR A 23 9.73 1.32 4.14
CA THR A 23 8.90 0.90 2.99
C THR A 23 7.43 1.34 3.06
N LEU A 24 7.11 2.45 2.39
CA LEU A 24 5.74 2.86 2.16
C LEU A 24 5.15 2.09 0.98
N LEU A 25 3.89 1.68 1.05
CA LEU A 25 3.16 1.07 -0.07
C LEU A 25 2.22 2.14 -0.67
N ALA A 26 2.43 2.48 -1.93
CA ALA A 26 1.48 3.26 -2.72
C ALA A 26 0.44 2.31 -3.33
N VAL A 27 -0.85 2.64 -3.17
CA VAL A 27 -1.98 1.92 -3.77
C VAL A 27 -2.79 2.93 -4.58
N ARG A 28 -3.06 2.64 -5.86
CA ARG A 28 -3.88 3.51 -6.72
C ARG A 28 -4.78 2.73 -7.67
N ASP A 29 -5.78 3.41 -8.20
CA ASP A 29 -6.66 2.90 -9.25
C ASP A 29 -5.90 2.86 -10.57
N SER A 30 -5.85 1.70 -11.22
CA SER A 30 -5.15 1.55 -12.50
C SER A 30 -5.86 2.24 -13.68
N LYS A 31 -7.11 2.66 -13.48
CA LYS A 31 -7.93 3.39 -14.44
C LYS A 31 -7.86 4.90 -14.26
N ASP A 32 -7.36 5.38 -13.12
CA ASP A 32 -7.26 6.81 -12.79
C ASP A 32 -5.93 7.09 -12.08
N VAL A 33 -4.85 7.08 -12.85
CA VAL A 33 -3.46 7.18 -12.36
C VAL A 33 -3.04 8.61 -11.99
N ASP A 34 -3.84 9.61 -12.40
CA ASP A 34 -3.57 11.02 -12.12
C ASP A 34 -3.96 11.41 -10.68
N ARG A 35 -4.76 10.58 -10.00
CA ARG A 35 -5.11 10.80 -8.60
C ARG A 35 -3.95 10.49 -7.66
N PRO A 36 -3.84 11.22 -6.52
CA PRO A 36 -2.86 10.89 -5.50
C PRO A 36 -3.03 9.44 -4.99
N PRO A 37 -1.95 8.65 -4.92
CA PRO A 37 -2.03 7.29 -4.39
C PRO A 37 -2.24 7.30 -2.88
N LEU A 38 -2.98 6.31 -2.38
CA LEU A 38 -3.04 6.03 -0.94
C LEU A 38 -1.68 5.47 -0.48
N ARG A 39 -1.19 5.95 0.67
CA ARG A 39 0.11 5.55 1.22
C ARG A 39 -0.09 4.81 2.54
N PHE A 40 0.50 3.63 2.63
CA PHE A 40 0.48 2.81 3.84
C PHE A 40 1.92 2.58 4.32
N SER A 41 2.14 2.55 5.63
CA SER A 41 3.33 1.88 6.17
C SER A 41 3.19 0.37 5.95
N ALA A 42 4.31 -0.35 5.95
CA ALA A 42 4.28 -1.80 5.84
C ALA A 42 3.38 -2.44 6.92
N THR A 43 3.48 -1.98 8.18
CA THR A 43 2.64 -2.46 9.29
C THR A 43 1.16 -2.18 9.05
N ALA A 44 0.79 -0.96 8.65
CA ALA A 44 -0.61 -0.62 8.40
C ALA A 44 -1.22 -1.45 7.28
N TRP A 45 -0.47 -1.69 6.20
CA TRP A 45 -0.90 -2.56 5.11
C TRP A 45 -1.12 -4.01 5.56
N THR A 46 -0.15 -4.58 6.29
CA THR A 46 -0.28 -5.96 6.81
C THR A 46 -1.47 -6.10 7.75
N THR A 47 -1.68 -5.14 8.66
CA THR A 47 -2.85 -5.14 9.56
C THR A 47 -4.17 -5.03 8.79
N PHE A 48 -4.23 -4.17 7.76
CA PHE A 48 -5.42 -4.03 6.92
C PHE A 48 -5.77 -5.36 6.22
N VAL A 49 -4.80 -6.00 5.55
CA VAL A 49 -5.03 -7.27 4.84
C VAL A 49 -5.42 -8.38 5.80
N ALA A 50 -4.75 -8.50 6.95
CA ALA A 50 -5.10 -9.50 7.97
C ALA A 50 -6.53 -9.33 8.51
N GLY A 51 -7.06 -8.10 8.51
CA GLY A 51 -8.46 -7.83 8.88
C GLY A 51 -9.49 -8.20 7.82
N LEU A 52 -9.09 -8.40 6.56
CA LEU A 52 -9.99 -8.83 5.47
C LEU A 52 -10.35 -10.32 5.59
N ASP A 53 -9.51 -11.12 6.26
CA ASP A 53 -9.73 -12.54 6.52
C ASP A 53 -10.66 -12.81 7.73
N GLY A 54 -11.39 -11.79 8.20
CA GLY A 54 -12.39 -11.90 9.27
C GLY A 54 -13.54 -12.87 8.95
N PRO A 55 -14.39 -13.22 9.93
CA PRO A 55 -15.42 -14.25 9.76
C PRO A 55 -16.24 -13.95 8.51
N GLN A 56 -16.25 -14.90 7.57
CA GLN A 56 -17.16 -14.89 6.44
C GLN A 56 -18.58 -14.79 7.02
N VAL A 57 -19.18 -13.60 6.95
CA VAL A 57 -20.62 -13.45 7.17
C VAL A 57 -21.29 -14.11 5.98
N SER A 58 -21.63 -15.39 6.19
CA SER A 58 -22.44 -16.20 5.30
C SER A 58 -23.89 -15.74 5.28
#